data_AF-A0A420H9G0-F1
#
_entry.id   AF-A0A420H9G0-F1
#
_cell.length_a   1.000
_cell.length_b   1.000
_cell.length_c   1.000
_cell.angle_alpha   90.00
_cell.angle_beta   90.00
_cell.angle_gamma   90.00
#
_symmetry.space_group_name_H-M   'P 1'
#
loop_
_entity.id
_entity.type
_entity.pdbx_description
1 polymer ?
#
loop_
_entity_poly.entity_id
_entity_poly.type
_entity_poly.pdbx_seq_one_letter_code
_entity_poly.pdbx_strand_id
1 'polypeptide(L)'
;MKFLKVGRVAIITRGRYAGKKDNKARLLILSERKLTSLVVIIQPFDNGNKSHPYPHALVAGIERYPSQVTRRMSKARQAKRSKVKPFIKIINYNHLMPTRYTLELEGLKNVINLDTFKEVSQREDAKKTVKKALEERYISGKNRWFFTPLRKCSNVVDTENIFPNLRQGFESPIFMGIFGWVCWGVISTTDGPRMNL
;
A
#
# COMPACT_ATOMS: atom_id res chain seq x y z
N MET A 1 -0.20 -23.26 -10.63
CA MET A 1 1.10 -22.78 -10.07
C MET A 1 0.85 -21.93 -8.82
N LYS A 2 1.63 -22.11 -7.75
CA LYS A 2 1.44 -21.38 -6.49
C LYS A 2 2.26 -20.07 -6.46
N PHE A 3 1.60 -18.94 -6.24
CA PHE A 3 2.22 -17.60 -6.26
C PHE A 3 2.82 -17.16 -4.91
N LEU A 4 2.30 -17.70 -3.81
CA LEU A 4 2.77 -17.42 -2.45
C LEU A 4 3.96 -18.32 -2.12
N LYS A 5 5.14 -17.83 -2.47
CA LYS A 5 6.45 -18.46 -2.22
C LYS A 5 7.30 -17.58 -1.31
N VAL A 6 8.35 -18.16 -0.75
CA VAL A 6 9.36 -17.44 0.02
C VAL A 6 9.97 -16.32 -0.83
N GLY A 7 10.21 -15.16 -0.23
CA GLY A 7 10.81 -14.00 -0.89
C GLY A 7 9.83 -13.21 -1.76
N ARG A 8 8.54 -13.55 -1.78
CA ARG A 8 7.51 -12.72 -2.43
C ARG A 8 7.11 -11.56 -1.53
N VAL A 9 6.88 -10.40 -2.16
CA VAL A 9 6.37 -9.22 -1.46
C VAL A 9 4.84 -9.23 -1.51
N ALA A 10 4.23 -8.92 -0.38
CA ALA A 10 2.80 -8.79 -0.22
C ALA A 10 2.46 -7.50 0.56
N ILE A 11 1.22 -7.05 0.40
CA ILE A 11 0.65 -5.94 1.15
C ILE A 11 -0.33 -6.50 2.18
N ILE A 12 -0.28 -6.00 3.41
CA ILE A 12 -1.28 -6.36 4.43
C ILE A 12 -2.56 -5.56 4.19
N THR A 13 -3.70 -6.26 4.05
CA THR A 13 -5.01 -5.64 3.83
C THR A 13 -5.80 -5.40 5.13
N ARG A 14 -5.55 -6.20 6.19
CA ARG A 14 -6.29 -6.10 7.47
C ARG A 14 -5.40 -6.01 8.73
N GLY A 15 -5.91 -5.37 9.78
CA GLY A 15 -5.28 -5.27 11.11
C GLY A 15 -4.37 -4.05 11.30
N ARG A 16 -3.65 -3.98 12.44
CA ARG A 16 -2.83 -2.83 12.86
C ARG A 16 -1.77 -2.39 11.84
N TYR A 17 -1.28 -3.30 11.00
CA TYR A 17 -0.23 -3.03 9.99
C TYR A 17 -0.79 -2.85 8.57
N ALA A 18 -2.12 -2.94 8.40
CA ALA A 18 -2.75 -2.66 7.14
C ALA A 18 -2.76 -1.16 6.86
N GLY A 19 -2.45 -0.78 5.63
CA GLY A 19 -2.87 0.52 5.12
C GLY A 19 -4.16 0.32 4.35
N LYS A 20 -5.27 0.90 4.84
CA LYS A 20 -6.58 0.80 4.15
C LYS A 20 -6.44 1.40 2.74
N LYS A 21 -6.25 0.57 1.70
CA LYS A 21 -6.15 1.05 0.32
C LYS A 21 -7.49 1.04 -0.41
N ASP A 22 -8.50 0.35 0.10
CA ASP A 22 -9.75 0.20 -0.65
C ASP A 22 -10.93 0.89 0.06
N ASN A 23 -11.82 1.38 -0.78
CA ASN A 23 -12.75 2.49 -0.57
C ASN A 23 -13.81 2.28 0.51
N LYS A 24 -14.27 3.43 1.02
CA LYS A 24 -15.49 3.73 1.78
C LYS A 24 -15.26 4.06 3.25
N ALA A 25 -15.73 5.27 3.57
CA ALA A 25 -15.60 5.98 4.82
C ALA A 25 -16.00 5.13 6.04
N ARG A 26 -15.16 5.16 7.08
CA ARG A 26 -15.68 5.46 8.41
C ARG A 26 -14.59 6.09 9.26
N LEU A 27 -14.85 7.37 9.50
CA LEU A 27 -14.35 8.25 10.53
C LEU A 27 -14.11 7.48 11.85
N LEU A 28 -12.85 7.43 12.28
CA LEU A 28 -12.50 7.66 13.69
C LEU A 28 -11.19 8.43 13.69
N ILE A 29 -11.25 9.45 14.52
CA ILE A 29 -10.46 10.67 14.57
C ILE A 29 -9.17 10.40 15.37
N LEU A 30 -8.07 11.06 14.97
CA LEU A 30 -6.84 11.26 15.75
C LEU A 30 -6.02 10.01 16.17
N SER A 31 -5.18 9.51 15.26
CA SER A 31 -3.76 9.20 15.54
C SER A 31 -3.14 8.57 14.29
N GLU A 32 -2.20 9.30 13.69
CA GLU A 32 -1.25 8.87 12.67
C GLU A 32 -1.79 7.95 11.55
N ARG A 33 -2.04 8.53 10.38
CA ARG A 33 -2.31 7.82 9.12
C ARG A 33 -1.24 6.74 8.88
N LYS A 34 -1.47 5.53 9.37
CA LYS A 34 -0.47 4.45 9.28
C LYS A 34 -0.32 4.05 7.81
N LEU A 35 0.90 4.22 7.32
CA LEU A 35 1.32 3.86 5.97
C LEU A 35 1.12 2.36 5.79
N THR A 36 0.72 1.95 4.58
CA THR A 36 0.65 0.53 4.21
C THR A 36 1.99 -0.13 4.49
N SER A 37 2.00 -1.19 5.28
CA SER A 37 3.21 -1.97 5.50
C SER A 37 3.38 -2.96 4.35
N LEU A 38 4.48 -2.81 3.63
CA LEU A 38 4.97 -3.78 2.67
C LEU A 38 5.70 -4.87 3.45
N VAL A 39 5.53 -6.10 2.97
CA VAL A 39 5.84 -7.28 3.74
C VAL A 39 6.44 -8.33 2.84
N VAL A 40 7.35 -9.11 3.39
CA VAL A 40 8.05 -10.19 2.72
C VAL A 40 7.63 -11.50 3.37
N ILE A 41 7.24 -12.46 2.54
CA ILE A 41 6.91 -13.81 2.98
C ILE A 41 8.21 -14.57 3.24
N ILE A 42 8.41 -15.00 4.48
CA ILE A 42 9.60 -15.76 4.89
C ILE A 42 9.31 -17.24 4.82
N GLN A 43 8.19 -17.66 5.43
CA GLN A 43 7.80 -19.06 5.44
C GLN A 43 6.28 -19.16 5.19
N PRO A 44 5.87 -19.80 4.08
CA PRO A 44 4.48 -20.15 3.85
C PRO A 44 4.09 -21.43 4.60
N PHE A 45 2.93 -21.46 5.22
CA PHE A 45 2.32 -22.63 5.85
C PHE A 45 0.92 -22.86 5.25
N ASP A 46 0.80 -23.86 4.39
CA ASP A 46 -0.46 -24.16 3.70
C ASP A 46 -1.40 -25.03 4.53
N ASN A 47 -0.83 -26.01 5.24
CA ASN A 47 -1.60 -27.05 5.92
C ASN A 47 -2.10 -26.61 7.32
N GLY A 48 -1.90 -25.35 7.68
CA GLY A 48 -2.21 -24.84 9.02
C GLY A 48 -1.29 -25.43 10.10
N ASN A 49 -1.47 -24.94 11.33
CA ASN A 49 -0.80 -25.43 12.53
C ASN A 49 -1.82 -25.58 13.66
N LYS A 50 -1.49 -26.28 14.75
CA LYS A 50 -2.39 -26.48 15.91
C LYS A 50 -2.92 -25.15 16.48
N SER A 51 -2.08 -24.12 16.55
CA SER A 51 -2.49 -22.78 17.02
C SER A 51 -3.27 -21.97 15.98
N HIS A 52 -3.07 -22.25 14.70
CA HIS A 52 -3.65 -21.51 13.59
C HIS A 52 -4.09 -22.50 12.50
N PRO A 53 -5.33 -23.03 12.57
CA PRO A 53 -5.81 -24.11 11.70
C PRO A 53 -6.11 -23.66 10.25
N TYR A 54 -5.67 -22.46 9.87
CA TYR A 54 -5.88 -21.86 8.56
C TYR A 54 -4.54 -21.64 7.84
N PRO A 55 -4.54 -21.57 6.50
CA PRO A 55 -3.36 -21.22 5.73
C PRO A 55 -2.81 -19.84 6.11
N HIS A 56 -1.53 -19.79 6.47
CA HIS A 56 -0.90 -18.56 6.94
C HIS A 56 0.55 -18.46 6.45
N ALA A 57 1.08 -17.24 6.48
CA ALA A 57 2.48 -16.99 6.27
C ALA A 57 3.09 -16.32 7.49
N LEU A 58 4.34 -16.71 7.72
CA LEU A 58 5.26 -15.97 8.55
C LEU A 58 5.87 -14.85 7.72
N VAL A 59 5.75 -13.64 8.24
CA VAL A 59 6.11 -12.45 7.49
C VAL A 59 6.97 -11.49 8.28
N ALA A 60 7.88 -10.81 7.57
CA ALA A 60 8.60 -9.64 8.06
C ALA A 60 8.28 -8.42 7.20
N GLY A 61 8.09 -7.28 7.85
CA GLY A 61 7.75 -6.03 7.17
C GLY A 61 8.33 -4.81 7.84
N ILE A 62 8.09 -3.66 7.22
CA ILE A 62 8.53 -2.35 7.71
C ILE A 62 7.35 -1.63 8.38
N GLU A 63 7.46 -1.32 9.67
CA GLU A 63 6.48 -0.47 10.37
C GLU A 63 6.78 1.01 10.15
N ARG A 64 8.06 1.40 10.30
CA ARG A 64 8.52 2.77 10.03
C ARG A 64 9.51 2.74 8.88
N TYR A 65 9.10 3.35 7.78
CA TYR A 65 9.91 3.50 6.56
C TYR A 65 11.05 4.50 6.75
N PRO A 66 12.15 4.33 6.01
CA PRO A 66 13.17 5.36 5.93
C PRO A 66 12.57 6.62 5.28
N SER A 67 12.99 7.78 5.76
CA SER A 67 12.56 9.06 5.18
C SER A 67 13.49 9.45 4.04
N GLN A 68 12.96 10.19 3.07
CA GLN A 68 13.74 10.66 1.92
C GLN A 68 15.01 11.39 2.37
N VAL A 69 16.13 11.01 1.77
CA VAL A 69 17.44 11.60 1.99
C VAL A 69 17.79 12.54 0.84
N THR A 70 18.27 13.74 1.14
CA THR A 70 18.71 14.75 0.18
C THR A 70 20.16 15.12 0.43
N ARG A 71 20.89 15.51 -0.62
CA ARG A 71 22.33 15.80 -0.56
C ARG A 71 22.69 16.93 0.42
N ARG A 72 21.77 17.85 0.68
CA ARG A 72 21.97 19.02 1.55
C ARG A 72 22.02 18.68 3.05
N MET A 73 21.64 17.46 3.43
CA MET A 73 21.59 17.08 4.85
C MET A 73 22.96 16.69 5.40
N SER A 74 23.20 16.99 6.69
CA SER A 74 24.39 16.51 7.39
C SER A 74 24.41 14.99 7.53
N LYS A 75 25.61 14.38 7.56
CA LYS A 75 25.80 12.92 7.66
C LYS A 75 25.03 12.32 8.85
N ALA A 76 25.00 13.01 9.99
CA ALA A 76 24.24 12.60 11.17
C ALA A 76 22.72 12.55 10.93
N ARG A 77 22.16 13.52 10.20
CA ARG A 77 20.73 13.56 9.84
C ARG A 77 20.39 12.50 8.80
N GLN A 78 21.30 12.24 7.85
CA GLN A 78 21.16 11.16 6.87
C GLN A 78 21.08 9.80 7.58
N ALA A 79 22.01 9.51 8.50
CA ALA A 79 22.01 8.27 9.26
C ALA A 79 20.72 8.08 10.10
N LYS A 80 20.18 9.15 10.69
CA LYS A 80 18.90 9.09 11.43
C LYS A 80 17.70 8.78 10.51
N ARG A 81 17.68 9.28 9.27
CA ARG A 81 16.59 9.07 8.31
C ARG A 81 16.61 7.71 7.62
N SER A 82 17.79 7.10 7.49
CA SER A 82 17.95 5.76 6.91
C SER A 82 17.52 4.62 7.86
N LYS A 83 17.26 4.91 9.14
CA LYS A 83 16.85 3.90 10.12
C LYS A 83 15.47 3.35 9.83
N VAL A 84 15.34 2.03 9.96
CA VAL A 84 14.08 1.31 9.71
C VAL A 84 13.59 0.66 11.01
N LYS A 85 12.26 0.66 11.23
CA LYS A 85 11.64 -0.13 12.32
C LYS A 85 10.93 -1.35 11.71
N PRO A 86 11.49 -2.56 11.82
CA PRO A 86 10.84 -3.76 11.31
C PRO A 86 9.78 -4.30 12.29
N PHE A 87 8.89 -5.13 11.76
CA PHE A 87 8.01 -5.98 12.54
C PHE A 87 7.95 -7.40 11.95
N ILE A 88 7.59 -8.34 12.82
CA ILE A 88 7.42 -9.75 12.47
C ILE A 88 6.04 -10.18 12.95
N LYS A 89 5.30 -10.89 12.10
CA LYS A 89 3.94 -11.34 12.39
C LYS A 89 3.58 -12.62 11.63
N ILE A 90 2.65 -13.38 12.18
CA ILE A 90 1.95 -14.46 11.49
C ILE A 90 0.66 -13.89 10.90
N ILE A 91 0.42 -14.10 9.60
CA ILE A 91 -0.73 -13.50 8.89
C ILE A 91 -1.41 -14.56 8.02
N ASN A 92 -2.74 -14.62 8.09
CA ASN A 92 -3.57 -15.44 7.21
C ASN A 92 -3.43 -14.97 5.74
N TYR A 93 -3.41 -15.89 4.78
CA TYR A 93 -3.35 -15.54 3.35
C TYR A 93 -4.46 -14.61 2.87
N ASN A 94 -5.66 -14.70 3.42
CA ASN A 94 -6.77 -13.80 3.07
C ASN A 94 -6.48 -12.33 3.40
N HIS A 95 -5.51 -12.08 4.29
CA HIS A 95 -5.12 -10.74 4.72
C HIS A 95 -3.88 -10.22 3.98
N LEU A 96 -3.40 -10.97 2.98
CA LEU A 96 -2.28 -10.61 2.13
C LEU A 96 -2.76 -10.38 0.70
N MET A 97 -2.46 -9.20 0.16
CA MET A 97 -2.55 -8.96 -1.27
C MET A 97 -1.18 -9.24 -1.89
N PRO A 98 -1.02 -10.32 -2.69
CA PRO A 98 0.26 -10.62 -3.31
C PRO A 98 0.62 -9.54 -4.33
N THR A 99 1.91 -9.25 -4.45
CA THR A 99 2.42 -8.31 -5.45
C THR A 99 3.34 -9.03 -6.43
N ARG A 100 3.59 -8.40 -7.58
CA ARG A 100 4.52 -8.92 -8.59
C ARG A 100 5.96 -8.99 -8.08
N TYR A 101 6.32 -8.12 -7.13
CA TYR A 101 7.68 -7.91 -6.69
C TYR A 101 8.21 -9.07 -5.84
N THR A 102 9.51 -9.29 -5.95
CA THR A 102 10.28 -10.21 -5.13
C THR A 102 11.32 -9.44 -4.34
N LEU A 103 11.56 -9.91 -3.12
CA LEU A 103 12.64 -9.48 -2.27
C LEU A 103 13.27 -10.73 -1.66
N GLU A 104 14.43 -11.10 -2.17
CA GLU A 104 15.15 -12.26 -1.72
C GLU A 104 15.96 -11.91 -0.47
N LEU A 105 15.51 -12.37 0.70
CA LEU A 105 16.22 -12.18 1.98
C LEU A 105 16.78 -13.53 2.43
N GLU A 106 17.93 -13.92 1.88
CA GLU A 106 18.53 -15.24 2.10
C GLU A 106 18.85 -15.52 3.57
N GLY A 107 19.22 -14.51 4.35
CA GLY A 107 19.59 -14.67 5.76
C GLY A 107 18.44 -14.72 6.78
N LEU A 108 17.18 -14.50 6.38
CA LEU A 108 16.06 -14.36 7.35
C LEU A 108 15.22 -15.62 7.53
N LYS A 109 15.38 -16.63 6.67
CA LYS A 109 14.57 -17.85 6.71
C LYS A 109 14.73 -18.62 8.01
N ASN A 110 15.95 -18.70 8.53
CA ASN A 110 16.26 -19.49 9.73
C ASN A 110 16.05 -18.72 11.03
N VAL A 111 16.06 -17.38 10.96
CA VAL A 111 15.98 -16.52 12.14
C VAL A 111 14.54 -16.36 12.63
N ILE A 112 13.57 -16.49 11.73
CA ILE A 112 12.16 -16.29 12.05
C ILE A 112 11.43 -17.62 11.91
N ASN A 113 11.16 -18.24 13.06
CA ASN A 113 10.40 -19.49 13.18
C ASN A 113 9.16 -19.28 14.06
N LEU A 114 8.28 -20.28 14.11
CA LEU A 114 7.07 -20.25 14.95
C LEU A 114 7.40 -20.14 16.46
N ASP A 115 8.51 -20.72 16.92
CA ASP A 115 8.91 -20.66 18.33
C ASP A 115 9.35 -19.25 18.76
N THR A 116 9.86 -18.44 17.83
CA THR A 116 10.28 -17.06 18.11
C THR A 116 9.12 -16.14 18.54
N PHE A 117 7.87 -16.60 18.40
CA PHE A 117 6.68 -15.87 18.85
C PHE A 117 6.25 -16.20 20.27
N LYS A 118 6.74 -17.29 20.86
CA LYS A 118 6.38 -17.68 22.23
C LYS A 118 7.03 -16.77 23.27
N GLU A 119 8.31 -16.45 23.05
CA GLU A 119 9.10 -15.63 23.97
C GLU A 119 9.34 -14.21 23.42
N VAL A 120 9.22 -13.21 24.30
CA VAL A 120 9.40 -11.80 23.93
C VAL A 120 10.86 -11.49 23.61
N SER A 121 11.82 -12.06 24.35
CA SER A 121 13.26 -11.85 24.15
C SER A 121 13.70 -12.29 22.74
N GLN A 122 13.31 -13.50 22.33
CA GLN A 122 13.62 -14.02 20.99
C GLN A 122 13.02 -13.15 19.88
N ARG A 123 11.83 -12.60 20.10
CA ARG A 123 11.18 -11.70 19.16
C ARG A 123 11.93 -10.38 18.99
N GLU A 124 12.55 -9.88 20.05
CA GLU A 124 13.37 -8.67 19.99
C GLU A 124 14.68 -8.91 19.23
N ASP A 125 15.32 -10.06 19.46
CA ASP A 125 16.55 -10.43 18.76
C ASP A 125 16.31 -10.68 17.27
N ALA A 126 15.21 -11.35 16.92
CA ALA A 126 14.78 -11.49 15.53
C ALA A 126 14.48 -10.14 14.86
N LYS A 127 13.96 -9.14 15.59
CA LYS A 127 13.79 -7.78 15.03
C LYS A 127 15.12 -7.09 14.79
N LYS A 128 16.13 -7.29 15.65
CA LYS A 128 17.46 -6.69 15.49
C LYS A 128 18.16 -7.23 14.23
N THR A 129 18.06 -8.53 13.96
CA THR A 129 18.62 -9.15 12.74
C THR A 129 17.90 -8.67 11.47
N VAL A 130 16.57 -8.65 11.47
CA VAL A 130 15.76 -8.12 10.35
C VAL A 130 16.08 -6.65 10.08
N LYS A 131 16.30 -5.87 11.14
CA LYS A 131 16.66 -4.45 11.01
C LYS A 131 17.98 -4.28 10.26
N LYS A 132 19.03 -5.00 10.65
CA LYS A 132 20.34 -4.95 9.99
C LYS A 132 20.24 -5.30 8.51
N ALA A 133 19.56 -6.40 8.19
CA ALA A 133 19.39 -6.86 6.81
C ALA A 133 18.63 -5.84 5.93
N LEU A 134 17.61 -5.17 6.48
CA LEU A 134 16.86 -4.14 5.74
C LEU A 134 17.63 -2.84 5.56
N GLU A 135 18.40 -2.42 6.57
CA GLU A 135 19.23 -1.21 6.51
C GLU A 135 20.39 -1.38 5.50
N GLU A 136 21.04 -2.54 5.47
CA GLU A 136 22.07 -2.88 4.46
C GLU A 136 21.51 -2.82 3.04
N ARG A 137 20.30 -3.38 2.83
CA ARG A 137 19.65 -3.33 1.51
C ARG A 137 19.26 -1.92 1.09
N TYR A 138 18.79 -1.09 2.02
CA TYR A 138 18.46 0.30 1.72
C TYR A 138 19.71 1.09 1.29
N ILE A 139 20.85 0.89 1.98
CA ILE A 139 22.13 1.52 1.62
C ILE A 139 22.60 1.08 0.24
N SER A 140 22.43 -0.21 -0.10
CA SER A 140 22.77 -0.73 -1.44
C SER A 140 21.90 -0.14 -2.57
N GLY A 141 20.81 0.55 -2.26
CA GLY A 141 19.90 1.17 -3.24
C GLY A 141 19.00 0.18 -3.99
N LYS A 142 19.00 -1.10 -3.61
CA LYS A 142 18.15 -2.14 -4.20
C LYS A 142 16.70 -2.01 -3.73
N ASN A 143 15.75 -2.45 -4.56
CA ASN A 143 14.33 -2.53 -4.23
C ASN A 143 13.72 -1.20 -3.70
N ARG A 144 13.99 -0.08 -4.39
CA ARG A 144 13.47 1.26 -4.03
C ARG A 144 11.97 1.29 -3.76
N TRP A 145 11.20 0.52 -4.55
CA TRP A 145 9.75 0.41 -4.38
C TRP A 145 9.36 -0.12 -2.99
N PHE A 146 10.12 -1.07 -2.43
CA PHE A 146 9.86 -1.66 -1.12
C PHE A 146 10.10 -0.68 0.04
N PHE A 147 11.05 0.24 -0.11
CA PHE A 147 11.36 1.25 0.91
C PHE A 147 10.56 2.54 0.75
N THR A 148 9.76 2.65 -0.31
CA THR A 148 8.87 3.79 -0.53
C THR A 148 7.53 3.52 0.13
N PRO A 149 7.06 4.36 1.06
CA PRO A 149 5.78 4.14 1.70
C PRO A 149 4.64 4.30 0.68
N LEU A 150 3.68 3.37 0.64
CA LEU A 150 2.51 3.56 -0.22
C LEU A 150 1.61 4.63 0.41
N ARG A 151 1.33 5.65 -0.40
CA ARG A 151 0.37 6.70 -0.06
C ARG A 151 -1.01 6.23 -0.50
N LYS A 152 -2.02 6.50 0.32
CA LYS A 152 -3.40 6.41 -0.15
C LYS A 152 -3.63 7.60 -1.07
N CYS A 153 -4.15 7.37 -2.27
CA CYS A 153 -4.73 8.45 -3.06
C CYS A 153 -6.00 8.89 -2.31
N SER A 154 -5.89 9.84 -1.39
CA SER A 154 -7.03 10.59 -0.88
C SER A 154 -7.18 11.85 -1.74
N ASN A 155 -7.30 11.67 -3.05
CA ASN A 155 -7.80 12.71 -3.92
C ASN A 155 -9.18 12.25 -4.37
N VAL A 156 -10.17 12.46 -3.51
CA VAL A 156 -11.42 13.04 -4.00
C VAL A 156 -11.12 14.54 -4.06
N VAL A 157 -10.35 14.92 -5.07
CA VAL A 157 -10.26 16.30 -5.55
C VAL A 157 -10.64 16.14 -7.01
N ASP A 158 -11.94 16.29 -7.22
CA ASP A 158 -12.60 16.71 -8.45
C ASP A 158 -11.95 16.22 -9.75
N THR A 159 -12.53 15.16 -10.31
CA THR A 159 -12.33 14.77 -11.70
C THR A 159 -12.76 15.87 -12.70
N GLU A 160 -13.20 17.04 -12.23
CA GLU A 160 -13.52 18.20 -13.06
C GLU A 160 -12.31 19.11 -13.36
N ASN A 161 -11.18 18.98 -12.65
CA ASN A 161 -10.06 19.93 -12.79
C ASN A 161 -8.78 19.37 -13.42
N ILE A 162 -8.83 18.21 -14.10
CA ILE A 162 -7.65 17.63 -14.79
C ILE A 162 -7.58 18.00 -16.28
N PHE A 163 -8.57 18.72 -16.83
CA PHE A 163 -8.48 19.31 -18.17
C PHE A 163 -9.01 20.75 -18.21
N PRO A 164 -8.30 21.75 -17.68
CA PRO A 164 -8.70 23.15 -17.88
C PRO A 164 -8.52 23.63 -19.33
N ASN A 165 -7.78 22.89 -20.17
CA ASN A 165 -7.40 23.34 -21.52
C ASN A 165 -7.81 22.40 -22.66
N LEU A 166 -8.75 21.48 -22.47
CA LEU A 166 -9.37 20.74 -23.59
C LEU A 166 -10.74 21.30 -23.98
N ARG A 167 -10.89 22.63 -23.84
CA ARG A 167 -12.08 23.37 -24.25
C ARG A 167 -11.72 24.65 -25.03
N GLN A 168 -10.61 24.63 -25.75
CA GLN A 168 -10.25 25.64 -26.75
C GLN A 168 -9.63 24.93 -27.96
N GLY A 169 -10.41 24.83 -29.03
CA GLY A 169 -9.98 24.24 -30.28
C GLY A 169 -10.84 23.05 -30.68
N PHE A 170 -12.07 23.33 -31.09
CA PHE A 170 -12.73 22.74 -32.27
C PHE A 170 -14.17 23.25 -32.34
N GLU A 171 -14.34 24.55 -32.60
CA GLU A 171 -15.59 25.08 -33.16
C GLU A 171 -15.27 25.68 -34.53
N SER A 172 -15.02 24.78 -35.49
CA SER A 172 -15.20 25.07 -36.90
C SER A 172 -16.60 24.58 -37.30
N PRO A 173 -17.51 25.45 -37.79
CA PRO A 173 -18.93 25.14 -37.97
C PRO A 173 -19.26 24.29 -39.21
N ILE A 174 -18.45 23.28 -39.55
CA ILE A 174 -18.66 22.46 -40.78
C ILE A 174 -19.02 21.00 -40.48
N PHE A 175 -19.06 20.57 -39.20
CA PHE A 175 -19.35 19.17 -38.86
C PHE A 175 -20.50 18.99 -37.84
N MET A 176 -21.54 19.83 -37.88
CA MET A 176 -22.84 19.53 -37.24
C MET A 176 -23.75 18.78 -38.21
N GLY A 177 -23.38 17.53 -38.54
CA GLY A 177 -24.12 16.72 -39.51
C GLY A 177 -24.88 15.53 -38.95
N ILE A 178 -24.28 14.68 -38.09
CA ILE A 178 -24.75 13.27 -38.05
C ILE A 178 -24.88 12.63 -36.64
N PHE A 179 -24.48 13.24 -35.52
CA PHE A 179 -24.51 12.53 -34.21
C PHE A 179 -25.07 13.32 -33.03
N GLY A 180 -26.13 14.09 -33.24
CA GLY A 180 -26.71 15.00 -32.24
C GLY A 180 -28.02 14.57 -31.55
N TRP A 181 -28.44 13.29 -31.60
CA TRP A 181 -29.83 12.92 -31.28
C TRP A 181 -30.08 11.85 -30.21
N VAL A 182 -29.10 11.41 -29.40
CA VAL A 182 -29.36 10.32 -28.42
C VAL A 182 -29.05 10.65 -26.94
N CYS A 183 -28.42 11.77 -26.59
CA CYS A 183 -28.02 11.98 -25.18
C CYS A 183 -28.47 13.28 -24.50
N TRP A 184 -29.42 14.04 -25.07
CA TRP A 184 -29.96 15.22 -24.40
C TRP A 184 -31.49 15.18 -24.29
N GLY A 185 -31.98 14.31 -23.42
CA GLY A 185 -33.41 14.18 -23.16
C GLY A 185 -33.66 13.54 -21.82
N VAL A 186 -33.44 14.31 -20.74
CA VAL A 186 -34.14 14.31 -19.44
C VAL A 186 -33.25 15.09 -18.49
N ILE A 187 -33.55 16.39 -18.30
CA ILE A 187 -33.52 17.15 -17.03
C ILE A 187 -33.99 18.58 -17.36
N SER A 188 -35.27 18.80 -17.03
CA SER A 188 -35.92 20.06 -16.62
C SER A 188 -35.88 21.29 -17.55
N THR A 189 -36.95 21.44 -18.32
CA THR A 189 -37.56 22.73 -18.64
C THR A 189 -38.33 23.26 -17.43
N THR A 190 -37.82 24.31 -16.79
CA THR A 190 -38.64 25.33 -16.14
C THR A 190 -38.74 26.51 -17.11
N ASP A 191 -39.96 26.93 -17.43
CA ASP A 191 -40.38 28.34 -17.48
C ASP A 191 -41.77 28.47 -18.11
N GLY A 192 -42.65 29.27 -17.48
CA GLY A 192 -43.66 30.04 -18.21
C GLY A 192 -45.14 29.88 -17.77
N PRO A 193 -45.89 30.98 -17.53
CA PRO A 193 -47.22 30.99 -16.90
C PRO A 193 -48.39 30.95 -17.90
N ARG A 194 -49.59 30.57 -17.44
CA ARG A 194 -50.96 30.94 -17.93
C ARG A 194 -52.01 30.21 -17.07
N MET A 195 -52.76 30.92 -16.22
CA MET A 195 -54.12 31.47 -16.44
C MET A 195 -55.24 30.41 -16.53
N ASN A 196 -56.08 30.40 -15.48
CA ASN A 196 -57.52 30.15 -15.40
C ASN A 196 -58.16 29.04 -16.25
N LEU A 197 -58.66 28.00 -15.59
CA LEU A 197 -60.08 27.75 -15.31
C LEU A 197 -60.21 26.59 -14.30
#